data_AF-A0A948Z192-F1
#
_entry.id   AF-A0A948Z192-F1
#
_cell.length_a   1.000
_cell.length_b   1.000
_cell.length_c   1.000
_cell.angle_alpha   90.00
_cell.angle_beta   90.00
_cell.angle_gamma   90.00
#
_symmetry.space_group_name_H-M   'P 1'
#
loop_
_entity.id
_entity.type
_entity.pdbx_description
1 polymer ?
#
loop_
_entity_poly.entity_id
_entity_poly.type
_entity_poly.pdbx_seq_one_letter_code
_entity_poly.pdbx_strand_id
1 'polypeptide(L)'
;MRKLTQIDKRSYFSQACLDLAERSKSGIYLYFVLLALFIFLTDYYKVNPFVAYAGLTFHFVCLLVRITLILKFKQIFDYNSRLWHLLFRLATLAVAGGWVIFWITVLIQDGMSNFLILGLIATVGTVSGGTATLSSDQKLVFSYQVTMLLPLSIALFIQKTNIAHGLSAMLFLGIFFLVAVSRQFHKEYILRLDAERGLVD
;
A
#
# COMPACT_ATOMS: atom_id res chain seq x y z
N MET A 1 -20.13 -25.69 -5.98
CA MET A 1 -19.33 -25.03 -4.92
C MET A 1 -18.90 -26.07 -3.90
N ARG A 2 -17.65 -26.57 -4.00
CA ARG A 2 -17.09 -27.60 -3.09
C ARG A 2 -16.84 -26.94 -1.71
N LYS A 3 -17.36 -27.52 -0.63
CA LYS A 3 -17.06 -27.07 0.74
C LYS A 3 -15.58 -27.36 1.04
N LEU A 4 -14.73 -26.33 0.96
CA LEU A 4 -13.34 -26.40 1.41
C LEU A 4 -13.30 -26.93 2.84
N THR A 5 -12.62 -28.06 3.04
CA THR A 5 -12.44 -28.66 4.37
C THR A 5 -11.63 -27.71 5.26
N GLN A 6 -11.73 -27.82 6.60
CA GLN A 6 -10.96 -26.94 7.50
C GLN A 6 -9.44 -27.03 7.28
N ILE A 7 -8.94 -28.19 6.85
CA ILE A 7 -7.53 -28.44 6.55
C ILE A 7 -7.09 -27.63 5.33
N ASP A 8 -7.90 -27.60 4.27
CA ASP A 8 -7.65 -26.78 3.08
C ASP A 8 -7.51 -25.30 3.46
N LYS A 9 -8.44 -24.77 4.26
CA LYS A 9 -8.47 -23.34 4.64
C LYS A 9 -7.21 -22.90 5.38
N ARG A 10 -6.69 -23.75 6.28
CA ARG A 10 -5.46 -23.45 7.04
C ARG A 10 -4.24 -23.43 6.12
N SER A 11 -4.20 -24.36 5.16
CA SER A 11 -3.15 -24.39 4.13
C SER A 11 -3.20 -23.15 3.22
N TYR A 12 -4.38 -22.76 2.73
CA TYR A 12 -4.56 -21.53 1.93
C TYR A 12 -4.11 -20.27 2.68
N PHE A 13 -4.50 -20.12 3.94
CA PHE A 13 -4.13 -18.94 4.72
C PHE A 13 -2.61 -18.84 4.91
N SER A 14 -1.95 -19.97 5.18
CA SER A 14 -0.49 -20.00 5.33
C SER A 14 0.23 -19.61 4.06
N GLN A 15 -0.21 -20.16 2.92
CA GLN A 15 0.39 -19.85 1.63
C GLN A 15 0.16 -18.40 1.22
N ALA A 16 -1.05 -17.88 1.44
CA ALA A 16 -1.36 -16.46 1.21
C ALA A 16 -0.48 -15.51 2.03
N CYS A 17 -0.19 -15.85 3.29
CA CYS A 17 0.70 -15.06 4.15
C CYS A 17 2.16 -15.12 3.68
N LEU A 18 2.63 -16.30 3.28
CA LEU A 18 3.99 -16.47 2.73
C LEU A 18 4.15 -15.66 1.44
N ASP A 19 3.21 -15.81 0.50
CA ASP A 19 3.22 -15.05 -0.76
C ASP A 19 3.17 -13.55 -0.53
N LEU A 20 2.39 -13.10 0.48
CA LEU A 20 2.32 -11.70 0.85
C LEU A 20 3.67 -11.18 1.35
N ALA A 21 4.39 -11.97 2.18
CA ALA A 21 5.72 -11.62 2.66
C ALA A 21 6.75 -11.59 1.52
N GLU A 22 6.76 -12.61 0.66
CA GLU A 22 7.69 -12.71 -0.47
C GLU A 22 7.49 -11.60 -1.49
N ARG A 23 6.25 -11.38 -1.95
CA ARG A 23 5.93 -10.33 -2.93
C ARG A 23 6.19 -8.92 -2.41
N SER A 24 6.18 -8.74 -1.09
CA SER A 24 6.42 -7.43 -0.47
C SER A 24 7.89 -7.07 -0.37
N LYS A 25 8.83 -8.02 -0.53
CA LYS A 25 10.27 -7.75 -0.46
C LYS A 25 10.74 -6.75 -1.52
N SER A 26 10.24 -6.86 -2.75
CA SER A 26 10.63 -6.00 -3.88
C SER A 26 10.14 -4.56 -3.74
N GLY A 27 9.06 -4.32 -3.01
CA GLY A 27 8.45 -2.99 -2.84
C GLY A 27 8.69 -2.35 -1.49
N ILE A 28 9.41 -3.00 -0.57
CA ILE A 28 9.43 -2.57 0.84
C ILE A 28 10.10 -1.21 1.03
N TYR A 29 11.16 -0.92 0.27
CA TYR A 29 11.92 0.32 0.33
C TYR A 29 11.29 1.47 -0.47
N LEU A 30 10.29 1.18 -1.32
CA LEU A 30 9.79 2.12 -2.32
C LEU A 30 9.32 3.44 -1.71
N TYR A 31 8.52 3.40 -0.65
CA TYR A 31 7.98 4.61 -0.01
C TYR A 31 9.09 5.48 0.59
N PHE A 32 10.00 4.90 1.36
CA PHE A 32 11.09 5.65 1.98
C PHE A 32 12.02 6.26 0.91
N VAL A 33 12.41 5.45 -0.08
CA VAL A 33 13.32 5.88 -1.16
C VAL A 33 12.68 6.97 -2.02
N LEU A 34 11.43 6.79 -2.47
CA LEU A 34 10.75 7.81 -3.28
C LEU A 34 10.56 9.11 -2.51
N LEU A 35 10.14 9.02 -1.23
CA LEU A 35 9.96 10.22 -0.40
C LEU A 35 11.27 10.97 -0.19
N ALA A 36 12.37 10.25 0.10
CA ALA A 36 13.70 10.83 0.22
C ALA A 36 14.13 11.49 -1.09
N LEU A 37 14.00 10.78 -2.21
CA LEU A 37 14.35 11.31 -3.53
C LEU A 37 13.57 12.60 -3.81
N PHE A 38 12.25 12.63 -3.60
CA PHE A 38 11.47 13.83 -3.82
C PHE A 38 11.92 14.96 -2.89
N ILE A 39 12.05 14.73 -1.59
CA ILE A 39 12.42 15.76 -0.63
C ILE A 39 13.78 16.40 -0.98
N PHE A 40 14.78 15.59 -1.32
CA PHE A 40 16.12 16.10 -1.58
C PHE A 40 16.26 16.67 -3.00
N LEU A 41 15.63 16.07 -4.02
CA LEU A 41 15.73 16.57 -5.39
C LEU A 41 14.96 17.88 -5.61
N THR A 42 13.93 18.17 -4.81
CA THR A 42 13.18 19.43 -4.89
C THR A 42 13.59 20.44 -3.81
N ASP A 43 14.62 20.14 -3.03
CA ASP A 43 15.05 20.96 -1.88
C ASP A 43 13.91 21.24 -0.86
N TYR A 44 12.89 20.36 -0.79
CA TYR A 44 11.72 20.56 0.06
C TYR A 44 12.07 20.69 1.55
N TYR A 45 13.14 20.01 1.98
CA TYR A 45 13.67 20.10 3.34
C TYR A 45 14.15 21.51 3.73
N LYS A 46 14.48 22.37 2.77
CA LYS A 46 14.85 23.77 3.04
C LYS A 46 13.62 24.65 3.30
N VAL A 47 12.50 24.31 2.68
CA VAL A 47 11.24 25.07 2.78
C VAL A 47 10.44 24.65 4.01
N ASN A 48 10.18 23.35 4.16
CA ASN A 48 9.39 22.79 5.26
C ASN A 48 10.17 21.67 5.98
N PRO A 49 11.25 22.01 6.73
CA PRO A 49 12.17 21.02 7.31
C PRO A 49 11.46 20.05 8.26
N PHE A 50 10.55 20.54 9.10
CA PHE A 50 9.84 19.69 10.05
C PHE A 50 9.00 18.62 9.34
N VAL A 51 8.21 19.00 8.32
CA VAL A 51 7.36 18.07 7.56
C VAL A 51 8.23 17.06 6.81
N ALA A 52 9.31 17.52 6.18
CA ALA A 52 10.26 16.68 5.46
C ALA A 52 10.88 15.61 6.37
N TYR A 53 11.50 16.01 7.47
CA TYR A 53 12.18 15.07 8.37
C TYR A 53 11.22 14.20 9.17
N ALA A 54 10.05 14.71 9.57
CA ALA A 54 9.02 13.90 10.22
C ALA A 54 8.50 12.82 9.27
N GLY A 55 8.21 13.18 8.01
CA GLY A 55 7.79 12.25 6.96
C GLY A 55 8.82 11.15 6.71
N LEU A 56 10.10 11.53 6.57
CA LEU A 56 11.20 10.57 6.38
C LEU A 56 11.38 9.65 7.58
N THR A 57 11.39 10.20 8.80
CA THR A 57 11.56 9.43 10.02
C THR A 57 10.43 8.42 10.19
N PHE A 58 9.18 8.83 9.97
CA PHE A 58 8.03 7.95 10.03
C PHE A 58 8.16 6.78 9.04
N HIS A 59 8.44 7.07 7.77
CA HIS A 59 8.55 6.02 6.75
C HIS A 59 9.77 5.11 6.97
N PHE A 60 10.86 5.65 7.52
CA PHE A 60 12.02 4.86 7.90
C PHE A 60 11.70 3.88 9.04
N VAL A 61 11.00 4.33 10.08
CA VAL A 61 10.54 3.44 11.17
C VAL A 61 9.61 2.35 10.63
N CYS A 62 8.65 2.71 9.77
CA CYS A 62 7.77 1.72 9.16
C CYS A 62 8.52 0.72 8.27
N LEU A 63 9.55 1.17 7.54
CA LEU A 63 10.44 0.30 6.77
C LEU A 63 11.12 -0.74 7.68
N LEU A 64 11.71 -0.32 8.80
CA LEU A 64 12.35 -1.22 9.77
C LEU A 64 11.36 -2.24 10.35
N VAL A 65 10.15 -1.80 10.70
CA VAL A 65 9.08 -2.69 11.19
C VAL A 65 8.73 -3.73 10.13
N ARG A 66 8.50 -3.33 8.88
CA ARG A 66 8.16 -4.26 7.80
C ARG A 66 9.30 -5.22 7.49
N ILE A 67 10.56 -4.77 7.49
CA ILE A 67 11.73 -5.63 7.29
C ILE A 67 11.76 -6.69 8.38
N THR A 68 11.55 -6.28 9.64
CA THR A 68 11.52 -7.20 10.78
C THR A 68 10.41 -8.25 10.63
N LEU A 69 9.20 -7.85 10.21
CA LEU A 69 8.08 -8.78 9.98
C LEU A 69 8.36 -9.79 8.86
N ILE A 70 9.10 -9.39 7.81
CA ILE A 70 9.50 -10.29 6.72
C ILE A 70 10.65 -11.22 7.16
N LEU A 71 11.73 -10.68 7.73
CA LEU A 71 12.89 -11.46 8.13
C LEU A 71 12.56 -12.47 9.24
N LYS A 72 11.67 -12.08 10.17
CA LYS A 72 11.20 -12.95 11.26
C LYS A 72 9.89 -13.65 10.93
N PHE A 73 9.53 -13.77 9.64
CA PHE A 73 8.28 -14.39 9.19
C PHE A 73 8.07 -15.75 9.85
N LYS A 74 9.00 -16.70 9.67
CA LYS A 74 8.88 -18.06 10.21
C LYS A 74 8.67 -18.07 11.72
N GLN A 75 9.49 -17.33 12.46
CA GLN A 75 9.43 -17.28 13.92
C GLN A 75 8.07 -16.75 14.44
N ILE A 76 7.60 -15.63 13.89
CA ILE A 76 6.35 -14.99 14.35
C ILE A 76 5.13 -15.78 13.85
N PHE A 77 5.20 -16.30 12.63
CA PHE A 77 4.11 -17.04 12.00
C PHE A 77 3.88 -18.41 12.68
N ASP A 78 4.95 -19.14 12.99
CA ASP A 78 4.87 -20.43 13.71
C ASP A 78 4.34 -20.25 15.14
N TYR A 79 4.69 -19.13 15.80
CA TYR A 79 4.15 -18.78 17.11
C TYR A 79 2.67 -18.40 17.05
N ASN A 80 2.31 -17.46 16.16
CA ASN A 80 0.93 -17.03 15.97
C ASN A 80 0.71 -16.38 14.59
N SER A 81 0.22 -17.19 13.66
CA SER A 81 -0.03 -16.77 12.28
C SER A 81 -1.03 -15.61 12.14
N ARG A 82 -2.04 -15.53 13.02
CA ARG A 82 -3.02 -14.43 13.03
C ARG A 82 -2.38 -13.12 13.51
N LEU A 83 -1.49 -13.19 14.50
CA LEU A 83 -0.76 -12.03 15.00
C LEU A 83 0.18 -11.49 13.90
N TRP A 84 0.95 -12.36 13.24
CA TRP A 84 1.80 -11.95 12.13
C TRP A 84 0.99 -11.22 11.05
N HIS A 85 -0.13 -11.82 10.62
CA HIS A 85 -0.98 -11.26 9.59
C HIS A 85 -1.57 -9.90 9.99
N LEU A 86 -2.05 -9.77 11.24
CA LEU A 86 -2.54 -8.50 11.77
C LEU A 86 -1.46 -7.42 11.78
N LEU A 87 -0.27 -7.74 12.31
CA LEU A 87 0.86 -6.80 12.37
C LEU A 87 1.29 -6.36 10.97
N PHE A 88 1.33 -7.28 10.01
CA PHE A 88 1.65 -6.98 8.62
C PHE A 88 0.62 -6.03 7.98
N ARG A 89 -0.67 -6.28 8.20
CA ARG A 89 -1.75 -5.40 7.73
C ARG A 89 -1.65 -4.01 8.34
N LEU A 90 -1.46 -3.92 9.66
CA LEU A 90 -1.33 -2.65 10.37
C LEU A 90 -0.10 -1.86 9.89
N ALA A 91 1.05 -2.52 9.72
CA ALA A 91 2.26 -1.88 9.21
C ALA A 91 2.08 -1.37 7.77
N THR A 92 1.39 -2.14 6.92
CA THR A 92 1.09 -1.74 5.53
C THR A 92 0.16 -0.52 5.49
N LEU A 93 -0.89 -0.52 6.30
CA LEU A 93 -1.83 0.61 6.38
C LEU A 93 -1.21 1.84 7.06
N ALA A 94 -0.30 1.66 8.02
CA ALA A 94 0.45 2.75 8.63
C ALA A 94 1.33 3.48 7.59
N VAL A 95 2.06 2.73 6.75
CA VAL A 95 2.84 3.31 5.64
C VAL A 95 1.92 4.10 4.69
N ALA A 96 0.80 3.50 4.28
CA ALA A 96 -0.16 4.17 3.41
C ALA A 96 -0.74 5.45 4.02
N GLY A 97 -1.13 5.39 5.30
CA GLY A 97 -1.65 6.54 6.03
C GLY A 97 -0.62 7.67 6.14
N GLY A 98 0.60 7.35 6.54
CA GLY A 98 1.68 8.34 6.62
C GLY A 98 2.02 8.97 5.28
N TRP A 99 2.00 8.18 4.20
CA TRP A 99 2.22 8.66 2.84
C TRP A 99 1.18 9.71 2.44
N VAL A 100 -0.11 9.42 2.67
CA VAL A 100 -1.19 10.34 2.33
C VAL A 100 -1.21 11.56 3.24
N ILE A 101 -1.00 11.39 4.54
CA ILE A 101 -0.91 12.51 5.49
C ILE A 101 0.20 13.46 5.06
N PHE A 102 1.35 12.95 4.61
CA PHE A 102 2.43 13.78 4.09
C PHE A 102 1.96 14.62 2.89
N TRP A 103 1.35 14.01 1.87
CA TRP A 103 0.90 14.74 0.69
C TRP A 103 -0.27 15.69 0.93
N ILE A 104 -1.18 15.35 1.84
CA ILE A 104 -2.22 16.29 2.29
C ILE A 104 -1.59 17.48 2.99
N THR A 105 -0.55 17.26 3.82
CA THR A 105 0.17 18.34 4.48
C THR A 105 0.83 19.28 3.47
N VAL A 106 1.51 18.72 2.46
CA VAL A 106 2.09 19.48 1.34
C VAL A 106 1.01 20.28 0.61
N LEU A 107 -0.14 19.65 0.30
CA LEU A 107 -1.24 20.33 -0.38
C LEU A 107 -1.79 21.51 0.44
N ILE A 108 -1.90 21.37 1.76
CA ILE A 108 -2.40 22.43 2.64
C ILE A 108 -1.40 23.58 2.75
N GLN A 109 -0.09 23.28 2.86
CA GLN A 109 0.95 24.29 3.05
C GLN A 109 1.34 25.01 1.75
N ASP A 110 1.49 24.25 0.67
CA ASP A 110 2.10 24.73 -0.58
C ASP A 110 1.11 24.76 -1.74
N GLY A 111 -0.15 24.36 -1.52
CA GLY A 111 -1.19 24.30 -2.55
C GLY A 111 -0.85 23.31 -3.66
N MET A 112 -1.27 23.64 -4.89
CA MET A 112 -1.01 22.85 -6.09
C MET A 112 0.42 23.06 -6.61
N SER A 113 1.42 22.66 -5.84
CA SER A 113 2.83 22.79 -6.20
C SER A 113 3.32 21.68 -7.14
N ASN A 114 4.41 21.92 -7.88
CA ASN A 114 5.06 20.88 -8.70
C ASN A 114 5.50 19.68 -7.85
N PHE A 115 5.88 19.92 -6.59
CA PHE A 115 6.24 18.87 -5.64
C PHE A 115 5.05 17.95 -5.33
N LEU A 116 3.86 18.52 -5.10
CA LEU A 116 2.63 17.74 -4.92
C LEU A 116 2.29 16.92 -6.16
N ILE A 117 2.46 17.47 -7.37
CA ILE A 117 2.16 16.76 -8.62
C ILE A 117 3.03 15.50 -8.75
N LEU A 118 4.33 15.58 -8.42
CA LEU A 118 5.21 14.40 -8.38
C LEU A 118 4.70 13.36 -7.36
N GLY A 119 4.27 13.83 -6.19
CA GLY A 119 3.67 13.00 -5.16
C GLY A 119 2.40 12.28 -5.61
N LEU A 120 1.53 12.96 -6.37
CA LEU A 120 0.31 12.37 -6.92
C LEU A 120 0.61 11.28 -7.95
N ILE A 121 1.56 11.53 -8.86
CA ILE A 121 2.00 10.53 -9.85
C ILE A 121 2.56 9.29 -9.14
N ALA A 122 3.43 9.50 -8.15
CA ALA A 122 3.97 8.41 -7.35
C ALA A 122 2.90 7.68 -6.55
N THR A 123 1.89 8.38 -6.05
CA THR A 123 0.75 7.78 -5.33
C THR A 123 -0.02 6.83 -6.27
N VAL A 124 -0.37 7.26 -7.48
CA VAL A 124 -1.06 6.39 -8.44
C VAL A 124 -0.20 5.17 -8.80
N GLY A 125 1.10 5.37 -9.06
CA GLY A 125 2.04 4.28 -9.36
C GLY A 125 2.19 3.28 -8.20
N THR A 126 2.36 3.77 -6.98
CA THR A 126 2.50 2.94 -5.76
C THR A 126 1.21 2.20 -5.41
N VAL A 127 0.03 2.79 -5.63
CA VAL A 127 -1.24 2.10 -5.41
C VAL A 127 -1.46 1.01 -6.45
N SER A 128 -1.12 1.28 -7.72
CA SER A 128 -1.17 0.27 -8.78
C SER A 128 -0.24 -0.91 -8.49
N GLY A 129 1.04 -0.65 -8.19
CA GLY A 129 2.00 -1.71 -7.84
C GLY A 129 1.59 -2.48 -6.58
N GLY A 130 1.13 -1.77 -5.54
CA GLY A 130 0.63 -2.37 -4.31
C GLY A 130 -0.60 -3.27 -4.53
N THR A 131 -1.44 -2.96 -5.52
CA THR A 131 -2.60 -3.78 -5.87
C THR A 131 -2.21 -5.18 -6.32
N ALA A 132 -1.15 -5.31 -7.12
CA ALA A 132 -0.62 -6.60 -7.54
C ALA A 132 0.07 -7.34 -6.38
N THR A 133 0.92 -6.63 -5.61
CA THR A 133 1.66 -7.20 -4.47
C THR A 133 0.75 -7.75 -3.38
N LEU A 134 -0.32 -7.02 -3.05
CA LEU A 134 -1.21 -7.36 -1.94
C LEU A 134 -2.36 -8.30 -2.33
N SER A 135 -2.44 -8.71 -3.61
CA SER A 135 -3.56 -9.47 -4.20
C SER A 135 -3.94 -10.78 -3.48
N SER A 136 -3.03 -11.36 -2.69
CA SER A 136 -3.33 -12.55 -1.86
C SER A 136 -4.29 -12.26 -0.70
N ASP A 137 -4.43 -10.99 -0.26
CA ASP A 137 -5.39 -10.54 0.75
C ASP A 137 -6.27 -9.41 0.20
N GLN A 138 -7.45 -9.78 -0.30
CA GLN A 138 -8.41 -8.86 -0.90
C GLN A 138 -8.85 -7.74 0.07
N LYS A 139 -8.99 -8.05 1.36
CA LYS A 139 -9.42 -7.04 2.36
C LYS A 139 -8.32 -6.02 2.60
N LEU A 140 -7.07 -6.48 2.64
CA LEU A 140 -5.91 -5.60 2.76
C LEU A 140 -5.76 -4.71 1.53
N VAL A 141 -5.85 -5.24 0.30
CA VAL A 141 -5.75 -4.44 -0.93
C VAL A 141 -6.79 -3.34 -0.95
N PHE A 142 -8.05 -3.67 -0.67
CA PHE A 142 -9.13 -2.70 -0.63
C PHE A 142 -8.87 -1.61 0.41
N SER A 143 -8.49 -2.01 1.63
CA SER A 143 -8.19 -1.05 2.70
C SER A 143 -7.03 -0.13 2.31
N TYR A 144 -5.97 -0.70 1.72
CA TYR A 144 -4.81 0.04 1.26
C TYR A 144 -5.16 1.06 0.15
N GLN A 145 -5.94 0.65 -0.86
CA GLN A 145 -6.39 1.53 -1.94
C GLN A 145 -7.23 2.70 -1.40
N VAL A 146 -8.19 2.40 -0.51
CA VAL A 146 -9.04 3.43 0.12
C VAL A 146 -8.20 4.37 0.98
N THR A 147 -7.30 3.85 1.83
CA THR A 147 -6.41 4.68 2.66
C THR A 147 -5.52 5.59 1.81
N MET A 148 -4.99 5.09 0.69
CA MET A 148 -4.08 5.86 -0.16
C MET A 148 -4.77 6.95 -0.99
N LEU A 149 -5.99 6.68 -1.48
CA LEU A 149 -6.62 7.54 -2.47
C LEU A 149 -7.74 8.40 -1.89
N LEU A 150 -8.61 7.83 -1.04
CA LEU A 150 -9.84 8.52 -0.63
C LEU A 150 -9.57 9.82 0.15
N PRO A 151 -8.70 9.86 1.18
CA PRO A 151 -8.46 11.09 1.93
C PRO A 151 -7.83 12.18 1.06
N LEU A 152 -6.93 11.79 0.15
CA LEU A 152 -6.26 12.72 -0.75
C LEU A 152 -7.23 13.29 -1.80
N SER A 153 -8.14 12.47 -2.34
CA SER A 153 -9.21 12.93 -3.22
C SER A 153 -10.12 13.95 -2.55
N ILE A 154 -10.51 13.69 -1.29
CA ILE A 154 -11.33 14.61 -0.50
C ILE A 154 -10.56 15.92 -0.26
N ALA A 155 -9.29 15.84 0.12
CA ALA A 155 -8.46 17.03 0.33
C ALA A 155 -8.29 17.88 -0.94
N LEU A 156 -8.15 17.24 -2.11
CA LEU A 156 -8.10 17.91 -3.41
C LEU A 156 -9.45 18.52 -3.80
N PHE A 157 -10.56 17.87 -3.48
CA PHE A 157 -11.91 18.37 -3.80
C PHE A 157 -12.23 19.67 -3.07
N ILE A 158 -11.69 19.87 -1.86
CA ILE A 158 -11.90 21.08 -1.06
C ILE A 158 -11.13 22.28 -1.63
N GLN A 159 -10.16 22.06 -2.53
CA GLN A 159 -9.36 23.13 -3.12
C GLN A 159 -10.17 23.94 -4.14
N LYS A 160 -9.97 25.25 -4.15
CA LYS A 160 -10.73 26.18 -5.02
C LYS A 160 -10.28 26.20 -6.49
N THR A 161 -9.47 25.24 -6.93
CA THR A 161 -8.88 25.26 -8.28
C THR A 161 -9.49 24.16 -9.16
N ASN A 162 -9.75 24.48 -10.43
CA ASN A 162 -10.31 23.52 -11.39
C ASN A 162 -9.40 22.30 -11.59
N ILE A 163 -8.07 22.50 -11.55
CA ILE A 163 -7.10 21.41 -11.67
C ILE A 163 -7.23 20.44 -10.51
N ALA A 164 -7.35 20.93 -9.27
CA ALA A 164 -7.52 20.07 -8.10
C ALA A 164 -8.83 19.27 -8.13
N HIS A 165 -9.93 19.88 -8.58
CA HIS A 165 -11.19 19.15 -8.80
C HIS A 165 -11.04 18.04 -9.85
N GLY A 166 -10.36 18.31 -10.97
CA GLY A 166 -10.07 17.31 -12.00
C GLY A 166 -9.25 16.14 -11.45
N LEU A 167 -8.18 16.42 -10.71
CA LEU A 167 -7.35 15.39 -10.08
C LEU A 167 -8.11 14.59 -9.02
N SER A 168 -8.95 15.25 -8.21
CA SER A 168 -9.82 14.58 -7.24
C SER A 168 -10.76 13.58 -7.92
N ALA A 169 -11.44 13.99 -9.00
CA ALA A 169 -12.30 13.11 -9.78
C ALA A 169 -11.51 11.92 -10.38
N MET A 170 -10.30 12.17 -10.89
CA MET A 170 -9.43 11.10 -11.40
C MET A 170 -9.03 10.09 -10.33
N LEU A 171 -8.63 10.54 -9.14
CA LEU A 171 -8.29 9.65 -8.04
C LEU A 171 -9.52 8.86 -7.56
N PHE A 172 -10.69 9.50 -7.49
CA PHE A 172 -11.95 8.83 -7.11
C PHE A 172 -12.34 7.73 -8.11
N LEU A 173 -12.27 8.02 -9.40
CA LEU A 173 -12.44 7.01 -10.47
C LEU A 173 -11.36 5.91 -10.39
N GLY A 174 -10.12 6.30 -10.09
CA GLY A 174 -9.00 5.39 -9.87
C GLY A 174 -9.26 4.35 -8.79
N ILE A 175 -9.96 4.72 -7.70
CA ILE A 175 -10.38 3.76 -6.66
C ILE A 175 -11.27 2.67 -7.28
N PHE A 176 -12.33 3.04 -8.00
CA PHE A 176 -13.24 2.06 -8.60
C PHE A 176 -12.51 1.13 -9.58
N PHE A 177 -11.68 1.71 -10.43
CA PHE A 177 -10.87 0.96 -11.38
C PHE A 177 -9.94 -0.03 -10.67
N LEU A 178 -9.18 0.41 -9.67
CA LEU A 178 -8.23 -0.43 -8.95
C LEU A 178 -8.92 -1.48 -8.07
N VAL A 179 -10.13 -1.21 -7.58
CA VAL A 179 -10.96 -2.22 -6.92
C VAL A 179 -11.42 -3.30 -7.90
N ALA A 180 -11.77 -2.94 -9.13
CA ALA A 180 -12.11 -3.92 -10.17
C ALA A 180 -10.89 -4.77 -10.54
N VAL A 181 -9.73 -4.13 -10.76
CA VAL A 181 -8.45 -4.80 -11.05
C VAL A 181 -8.01 -5.71 -9.91
N SER A 182 -8.12 -5.26 -8.66
CA SER A 182 -7.72 -6.09 -7.50
C SER A 182 -8.58 -7.35 -7.36
N ARG A 183 -9.87 -7.27 -7.69
CA ARG A 183 -10.77 -8.43 -7.72
C ARG A 183 -10.34 -9.43 -8.79
N GLN A 184 -9.88 -8.95 -9.95
CA GLN A 184 -9.38 -9.82 -11.01
C GLN A 184 -8.08 -10.52 -10.57
N PHE A 185 -7.09 -9.79 -10.06
CA PHE A 185 -5.85 -10.38 -9.56
C PHE A 185 -6.08 -11.39 -8.43
N HIS A 186 -7.04 -11.11 -7.53
CA HIS A 186 -7.40 -12.06 -6.48
C HIS A 186 -7.99 -13.35 -7.05
N LYS A 187 -8.87 -13.27 -8.06
CA LYS A 187 -9.43 -14.46 -8.72
C LYS A 187 -8.34 -15.28 -9.42
N GLU A 188 -7.47 -14.62 -10.18
CA GLU A 188 -6.33 -15.28 -10.86
C GLU A 188 -5.39 -15.95 -9.86
N TYR A 189 -5.14 -15.30 -8.72
CA TYR A 189 -4.36 -15.86 -7.63
C TYR A 189 -4.95 -17.16 -7.08
N ILE A 190 -6.26 -17.17 -6.78
CA ILE A 190 -6.94 -18.38 -6.28
C ILE A 190 -6.93 -19.50 -7.33
N LEU A 191 -7.22 -19.19 -8.59
CA LEU A 191 -7.20 -20.18 -9.68
C LEU A 191 -5.82 -20.83 -9.84
N ARG A 192 -4.75 -20.05 -9.72
CA ARG A 192 -3.38 -20.55 -9.78
C ARG A 192 -3.08 -21.51 -8.62
N LEU A 193 -3.49 -21.16 -7.40
CA LEU A 193 -3.31 -22.04 -6.24
C LEU A 193 -4.06 -23.37 -6.38
N ASP A 194 -5.27 -23.32 -6.94
CA ASP A 194 -6.08 -24.53 -7.17
C ASP A 194 -5.42 -25.43 -8.24
N ALA A 195 -4.88 -24.84 -9.30
CA ALA A 195 -4.16 -25.57 -10.35
C ALA A 195 -2.86 -26.21 -9.85
N GLU A 196 -2.07 -25.48 -9.04
CA GLU A 196 -0.83 -26.00 -8.44
C GLU A 196 -1.08 -27.21 -7.53
N ARG A 197 -2.27 -27.32 -6.90
CA ARG A 197 -2.65 -28.49 -6.08
C ARG A 197 -3.14 -29.67 -6.92
N GLY A 198 -3.90 -29.43 -7.99
CA GLY A 198 -4.39 -30.48 -8.87
C GLY A 198 -3.30 -31.16 -9.72
N LEU A 199 -2.08 -30.61 -9.75
CA LEU A 199 -0.90 -31.23 -10.36
C LEU A 199 -0.07 -32.07 -9.37
N VAL A 200 -0.42 -32.05 -8.09
CA VAL A 200 0.28 -32.77 -7.00
C VAL A 200 -0.47 -34.05 -6.59
N ASP A 201 -1.68 -34.25 -7.14
CA ASP A 201 -2.46 -35.49 -7.04
C ASP A 201 -2.17 -36.43 -8.23
#